data_AF-A0AA38TSY8-F1
#
_entry.id   AF-A0AA38TSY8-F1
#
_cell.length_a   1.000
_cell.length_b   1.000
_cell.length_c   1.000
_cell.angle_alpha   90.00
_cell.angle_beta   90.00
_cell.angle_gamma   90.00
#
_symmetry.space_group_name_H-M   'P 1'
#
loop_
_entity.id
_entity.type
_entity.pdbx_description
1 polymer ?
#
loop_
_entity_poly.entity_id
_entity_poly.type
_entity_poly.pdbx_seq_one_letter_code
_entity_poly.pdbx_strand_id
1 'polypeptide(L)'
;MPTEEGWDFARCLLPLLRGFYTSTLRISGSLYVTSKSYFHELFGIRAMIKKIRCLDEGLRKMATRMKGKYDKYWSNESNINIFLFVGPILDPRHKLGYVSFIVEQNYEKEKVEWLCHEIEKVLKGLFNHYSREVE
;
A
#
# COMPACT_ATOMS: atom_id res chain seq x y z
N MET A 1 34.31 -9.70 17.46
CA MET A 1 33.19 -8.96 18.10
C MET A 1 32.52 -8.11 17.04
N PRO A 2 31.18 -8.00 16.99
CA PRO A 2 30.52 -7.09 16.05
C PRO A 2 30.91 -5.64 16.36
N THR A 3 31.04 -4.81 15.33
CA THR A 3 31.32 -3.38 15.50
C THR A 3 30.07 -2.64 15.97
N GLU A 4 30.25 -1.48 16.61
CA GLU A 4 29.14 -0.61 17.02
C GLU A 4 28.28 -0.19 15.82
N GLU A 5 28.93 0.15 14.71
CA GLU A 5 28.30 0.42 13.41
C GLU A 5 27.44 -0.75 12.90
N GLY A 6 27.92 -1.98 13.08
CA GLY A 6 27.17 -3.18 12.70
C GLY A 6 25.89 -3.38 13.52
N TRP A 7 25.93 -3.01 14.80
CA TRP A 7 24.74 -3.01 15.66
C TRP A 7 23.76 -1.91 15.30
N ASP A 8 24.23 -0.70 14.97
CA ASP A 8 23.37 0.38 14.48
C ASP A 8 22.69 0.04 13.16
N PHE A 9 23.44 -0.55 12.23
CA PHE A 9 22.88 -1.09 11.00
C PHE A 9 21.76 -2.10 11.27
N ALA A 10 22.00 -3.08 12.15
CA ALA A 10 21.00 -4.09 12.50
C ALA A 10 19.76 -3.47 13.16
N ARG A 11 19.94 -2.49 14.07
CA ARG A 11 18.84 -1.76 14.71
C ARG A 11 17.96 -1.02 13.70
N CYS A 12 18.56 -0.45 12.64
CA CYS A 12 17.81 0.20 11.57
C CYS A 12 17.13 -0.79 10.62
N LEU A 13 17.77 -1.93 10.33
CA LEU A 13 17.28 -2.91 9.35
C LEU A 13 16.15 -3.79 9.92
N LEU A 14 16.26 -4.23 11.17
CA LEU A 14 15.34 -5.21 11.77
C LEU A 14 13.86 -4.76 11.74
N PRO A 15 13.49 -3.51 12.06
CA PRO A 15 12.10 -3.05 11.96
C PRO A 15 11.54 -3.14 10.55
N LEU A 16 12.37 -2.89 9.53
CA LEU A 16 11.97 -3.00 8.13
C LEU A 16 11.70 -4.45 7.78
N LEU A 17 12.65 -5.34 8.05
CA LEU A 17 12.50 -6.77 7.76
C LEU A 17 11.27 -7.35 8.47
N ARG A 18 11.04 -6.97 9.73
CA ARG A 18 9.83 -7.35 10.48
C ARG A 18 8.55 -6.84 9.83
N GLY A 19 8.55 -5.58 9.37
CA GLY A 19 7.43 -4.98 8.67
C GLY A 19 7.08 -5.74 7.38
N PHE A 20 8.07 -5.96 6.51
CA PHE A 20 7.91 -6.73 5.28
C PHE A 20 7.44 -8.15 5.55
N TYR A 21 8.06 -8.85 6.49
CA TYR A 21 7.65 -10.19 6.88
C TYR A 21 6.18 -10.25 7.31
N THR A 22 5.76 -9.30 8.14
CA THR A 22 4.37 -9.23 8.63
C THR A 22 3.39 -8.96 7.48
N SER A 23 3.72 -8.02 6.59
CA SER A 23 2.87 -7.71 5.43
C SER A 23 2.79 -8.87 4.45
N THR A 24 3.91 -9.53 4.15
CA THR A 24 3.93 -10.73 3.30
C THR A 24 3.06 -11.83 3.90
N LEU A 25 3.19 -12.11 5.21
CA LEU A 25 2.37 -13.13 5.87
C LEU A 25 0.87 -12.85 5.77
N ARG A 26 0.47 -11.58 5.91
CA ARG A 26 -0.94 -11.15 5.80
C ARG A 26 -1.48 -11.19 4.37
N ILE A 27 -0.63 -10.95 3.38
CA ILE A 27 -1.03 -10.98 1.96
C ILE A 27 -1.03 -12.41 1.42
N SER A 28 -0.15 -13.28 1.93
CA SER A 28 0.00 -14.67 1.48
C SER A 28 -1.03 -15.64 2.08
N GLY A 29 -1.98 -15.17 2.89
CA GLY A 29 -3.05 -16.00 3.41
C GLY A 29 -3.97 -16.51 2.30
N SER A 30 -4.35 -17.79 2.35
CA SER A 30 -5.30 -18.40 1.40
C SER A 30 -6.67 -18.69 2.02
N LEU A 31 -6.77 -18.68 3.35
CA LEU A 31 -7.98 -19.05 4.09
C LEU A 31 -8.90 -17.86 4.42
N TYR A 32 -8.55 -16.66 3.95
CA TYR A 32 -9.35 -15.45 4.14
C TYR A 32 -9.21 -14.55 2.93
N VAL A 33 -10.19 -13.68 2.73
CA VAL A 33 -10.16 -12.66 1.68
C VAL A 33 -8.99 -11.71 1.98
N THR A 34 -7.95 -11.76 1.15
CA THR A 34 -6.75 -10.93 1.27
C THR A 34 -6.94 -9.55 0.67
N SER A 35 -7.86 -9.39 -0.29
CA SER A 35 -8.11 -8.12 -0.99
C SER A 35 -8.47 -6.97 -0.06
N LYS A 36 -9.19 -7.24 1.04
CA LYS A 36 -9.54 -6.24 2.05
C LYS A 36 -8.33 -5.68 2.83
N SER A 37 -7.28 -6.49 2.97
CA SER A 37 -6.06 -6.14 3.73
C SER A 37 -4.94 -5.66 2.82
N TYR A 38 -4.96 -6.06 1.54
CA TYR A 38 -3.90 -5.78 0.57
C TYR A 38 -3.60 -4.29 0.46
N PHE A 39 -4.65 -3.47 0.41
CA PHE A 39 -4.57 -2.01 0.43
C PHE A 39 -3.74 -1.52 1.62
N HIS A 40 -4.13 -1.91 2.83
CA HIS A 40 -3.48 -1.47 4.07
C HIS A 40 -2.01 -1.90 4.13
N GLU A 41 -1.71 -3.12 3.70
CA GLU A 41 -0.34 -3.65 3.70
C GLU A 41 0.54 -2.92 2.68
N LEU A 42 0.04 -2.61 1.48
CA LEU A 42 0.80 -1.85 0.47
C LEU A 42 1.15 -0.45 0.97
N PHE A 43 0.16 0.32 1.44
CA PHE A 43 0.39 1.66 1.94
C PHE A 43 1.23 1.65 3.24
N GLY A 44 1.10 0.60 4.06
CA GLY A 44 1.98 0.34 5.20
C GLY A 44 3.44 0.16 4.78
N ILE A 45 3.71 -0.68 3.77
CA ILE A 45 5.06 -0.87 3.19
C ILE A 45 5.61 0.46 2.67
N ARG A 46 4.82 1.24 1.92
CA ARG A 46 5.23 2.57 1.43
C ARG A 46 5.62 3.49 2.58
N ALA A 47 4.81 3.53 3.64
CA ALA A 47 5.09 4.34 4.82
C ALA A 47 6.37 3.89 5.53
N MET A 48 6.61 2.59 5.64
CA MET A 48 7.85 2.06 6.23
C MET A 48 9.09 2.45 5.42
N ILE A 49 9.05 2.32 4.09
CA ILE A 49 10.14 2.75 3.21
C ILE A 49 10.39 4.26 3.36
N LYS A 50 9.35 5.09 3.37
CA LYS A 50 9.47 6.55 3.54
C LYS A 50 10.07 6.95 4.89
N LYS A 51 9.84 6.16 5.94
CA LYS A 51 10.32 6.41 7.31
C LYS A 51 11.74 5.90 7.57
N ILE A 52 12.39 5.27 6.58
CA ILE A 52 13.80 4.90 6.73
C ILE A 52 14.63 6.16 6.95
N ARG A 53 15.24 6.26 8.13
CA ARG A 53 16.14 7.31 8.56
C ARG A 53 17.35 6.61 9.15
N CYS A 54 18.37 6.39 8.33
CA CYS A 54 19.63 5.81 8.77
C CYS A 54 20.78 6.60 8.14
N LEU A 55 21.83 6.82 8.92
CA LEU A 55 23.05 7.46 8.44
C LEU A 55 23.87 6.53 7.56
N ASP A 56 23.71 5.21 7.72
CA ASP A 56 24.41 4.20 6.92
C ASP A 56 24.06 4.33 5.42
N GLU A 57 25.10 4.49 4.62
CA GLU A 57 24.97 4.65 3.18
C GLU A 57 24.42 3.39 2.51
N GLY A 58 24.78 2.21 3.01
CA GLY A 58 24.30 0.92 2.51
C GLY A 58 22.79 0.79 2.66
N LEU A 59 22.26 1.12 3.83
CA LEU A 59 20.84 1.06 4.16
C LEU A 59 20.06 2.13 3.39
N ARG A 60 20.62 3.32 3.19
CA ARG A 60 20.03 4.34 2.31
C ARG A 60 19.95 3.87 0.86
N LYS A 61 21.02 3.27 0.32
CA LYS A 61 21.01 2.66 -1.03
C LYS A 61 19.97 1.54 -1.13
N MET A 62 19.87 0.69 -0.10
CA MET A 62 18.87 -0.36 -0.04
C MET A 62 17.45 0.21 -0.03
N ALA A 63 17.18 1.22 0.80
CA ALA A 63 15.89 1.90 0.88
C ALA A 63 15.48 2.49 -0.47
N THR A 64 16.41 3.15 -1.18
CA THR A 64 16.19 3.66 -2.54
C THR A 64 15.84 2.54 -3.51
N ARG A 65 16.55 1.40 -3.48
CA ARG A 65 16.24 0.24 -4.33
C ARG A 65 14.88 -0.37 -4.01
N MET A 66 14.52 -0.46 -2.73
CA MET A 66 13.22 -0.96 -2.28
C MET A 66 12.09 -0.04 -2.70
N LYS A 67 12.28 1.28 -2.57
CA LYS A 67 11.37 2.29 -3.10
C LYS A 67 11.19 2.13 -4.62
N GLY A 68 12.29 1.98 -5.37
CA GLY A 68 12.23 1.77 -6.81
C GLY A 68 11.44 0.53 -7.21
N LYS A 69 11.57 -0.59 -6.47
CA LYS A 69 10.74 -1.78 -6.68
C LYS A 69 9.27 -1.51 -6.32
N TYR A 70 9.00 -0.85 -5.21
CA TYR A 70 7.63 -0.48 -4.82
C TYR A 70 6.98 0.37 -5.92
N ASP A 71 7.66 1.43 -6.37
CA ASP A 71 7.12 2.36 -7.34
C ASP A 71 6.88 1.68 -8.70
N LYS A 72 7.80 0.81 -9.13
CA LYS A 72 7.66 0.03 -10.37
C LYS A 72 6.38 -0.83 -10.41
N TYR A 73 6.03 -1.48 -9.30
CA TYR A 73 4.92 -2.44 -9.27
C TYR A 73 3.60 -1.86 -8.74
N TRP A 74 3.65 -0.88 -7.83
CA TRP A 74 2.50 -0.44 -7.04
C TRP A 74 2.21 1.06 -7.10
N SER A 75 3.17 1.87 -7.56
CA SER A 75 3.00 3.32 -7.69
C SER A 75 3.19 3.80 -9.13
N ASN A 76 3.10 2.90 -10.11
CA ASN A 76 3.16 3.31 -11.51
C ASN A 76 1.92 4.16 -11.81
N GLU A 77 2.13 5.46 -11.93
CA GLU A 77 1.06 6.45 -12.10
C GLU A 77 0.27 6.23 -13.41
N SER A 78 0.89 5.58 -14.40
CA SER A 78 0.22 5.21 -15.65
C SER A 78 -0.63 3.94 -15.58
N ASN A 79 -0.47 3.11 -14.54
CA ASN A 79 -1.15 1.81 -14.42
C ASN A 79 -1.46 1.47 -12.96
N ILE A 80 -2.30 2.28 -12.32
CA ILE A 80 -2.80 2.01 -10.97
C ILE A 80 -3.99 1.05 -11.06
N ASN A 81 -3.94 -0.06 -10.33
CA ASN A 81 -5.07 -0.98 -10.24
C ASN A 81 -6.16 -0.42 -9.31
N ILE A 82 -7.27 0.03 -9.89
CA ILE A 82 -8.43 0.61 -9.17
C ILE A 82 -9.06 -0.39 -8.18
N PHE A 83 -9.03 -1.69 -8.47
CA PHE A 83 -9.64 -2.69 -7.59
C PHE A 83 -8.96 -2.81 -6.23
N LEU A 84 -7.69 -2.40 -6.11
CA LEU A 84 -7.00 -2.31 -4.82
C LEU A 84 -7.70 -1.35 -3.85
N PHE A 85 -8.39 -0.34 -4.38
CA PHE A 85 -9.11 0.68 -3.62
C PHE A 85 -10.57 0.27 -3.38
N VAL A 86 -11.16 -0.53 -4.28
CA VAL A 86 -12.53 -1.05 -4.13
C VAL A 86 -12.62 -2.08 -3.01
N GLY A 87 -11.66 -3.00 -2.91
CA GLY A 87 -11.61 -4.05 -1.89
C GLY A 87 -11.86 -3.57 -0.45
N PRO A 88 -11.12 -2.57 0.06
CA PRO A 88 -11.37 -2.03 1.40
C PRO A 88 -12.72 -1.31 1.53
N ILE A 89 -13.28 -0.71 0.48
CA ILE A 89 -14.58 0.01 0.55
C ILE A 89 -15.75 -0.98 0.71
N LEU A 90 -15.60 -2.18 0.15
CA LEU A 90 -16.57 -3.26 0.33
C LEU A 90 -16.49 -3.90 1.71
N ASP A 91 -15.42 -3.66 2.48
CA ASP A 91 -15.37 -4.02 3.90
C ASP A 91 -16.23 -3.03 4.71
N PRO A 92 -17.24 -3.50 5.46
CA PRO A 92 -18.15 -2.60 6.20
C PRO A 92 -17.45 -1.61 7.15
N ARG A 93 -16.22 -1.94 7.57
CA ARG A 93 -15.41 -1.14 8.49
C ARG A 93 -14.79 0.09 7.84
N HIS A 94 -14.74 0.17 6.51
CA HIS A 94 -14.14 1.30 5.80
C HIS A 94 -15.14 1.87 4.80
N LYS A 95 -15.11 3.19 4.64
CA LYS A 95 -15.99 3.92 3.72
C LYS A 95 -15.16 4.56 2.62
N LEU A 96 -15.83 4.98 1.54
CA LEU A 96 -15.19 5.71 0.44
C LEU A 96 -14.33 6.88 0.96
N GLY A 97 -14.83 7.66 1.92
CA GLY A 97 -14.09 8.77 2.51
C GLY A 97 -12.78 8.38 3.19
N TYR A 98 -12.68 7.19 3.78
CA TYR A 98 -11.42 6.69 4.33
C TYR A 98 -10.39 6.42 3.23
N VAL A 99 -10.83 5.82 2.11
CA VAL A 99 -9.96 5.54 0.97
C VAL A 99 -9.55 6.83 0.28
N SER A 100 -10.45 7.78 0.09
CA SER A 100 -10.14 9.12 -0.43
C SER A 100 -9.08 9.83 0.41
N PHE A 101 -9.21 9.78 1.74
CA PHE A 101 -8.18 10.34 2.64
C PHE A 101 -6.81 9.69 2.43
N ILE A 102 -6.73 8.36 2.33
CA ILE A 102 -5.44 7.68 2.10
C ILE A 102 -4.86 8.05 0.72
N VAL A 103 -5.71 8.20 -0.30
CA VAL A 103 -5.30 8.65 -1.63
C VAL A 103 -4.71 10.06 -1.57
N GLU A 104 -5.37 11.00 -0.90
CA GLU A 104 -4.90 12.38 -0.69
C GLU A 104 -3.53 12.44 0.01
N GLN A 105 -3.27 11.54 0.96
CA GLN A 105 -1.98 11.51 1.67
C GLN A 105 -0.83 10.93 0.83
N ASN A 106 -1.11 10.29 -0.31
CA ASN A 106 -0.13 9.48 -1.03
C ASN A 106 0.13 9.89 -2.48
N TYR A 107 -0.76 10.67 -3.08
CA TYR A 107 -0.74 11.09 -4.48
C TYR A 107 -0.87 12.62 -4.60
N GLU A 108 -0.40 13.16 -5.73
CA GLU A 108 -0.54 14.58 -6.07
C GLU A 108 -1.98 14.92 -6.42
N LYS A 109 -2.35 16.20 -6.28
CA LYS A 109 -3.75 16.66 -6.30
C LYS A 109 -4.47 16.27 -7.59
N GLU A 110 -3.82 16.45 -8.74
CA GLU A 110 -4.34 16.10 -10.06
C GLU A 110 -4.67 14.60 -10.14
N LYS A 111 -3.84 13.77 -9.51
CA LYS A 111 -4.01 12.31 -9.50
C LYS A 111 -5.08 11.87 -8.51
N VAL A 112 -5.21 12.57 -7.38
CA VAL A 112 -6.25 12.32 -6.37
C VAL A 112 -7.63 12.49 -6.99
N GLU A 113 -7.85 13.61 -7.70
CA GLU A 113 -9.14 13.90 -8.34
C GLU A 113 -9.53 12.80 -9.34
N TRP A 114 -8.59 12.42 -10.22
CA TRP A 114 -8.80 11.33 -11.18
C TRP A 114 -9.07 9.98 -10.50
N LEU A 115 -8.28 9.62 -9.49
CA LEU A 115 -8.36 8.31 -8.85
C LEU A 115 -9.67 8.16 -8.06
N CYS A 116 -10.08 9.20 -7.32
CA CYS A 116 -11.35 9.22 -6.62
C CYS A 116 -12.53 9.08 -7.59
N HIS A 117 -12.49 9.79 -8.73
CA HIS A 117 -13.52 9.66 -9.77
C HIS A 117 -13.60 8.23 -10.33
N GLU A 118 -12.47 7.61 -10.68
CA GLU A 118 -12.47 6.25 -11.21
C GLU A 118 -12.93 5.21 -10.18
N ILE A 119 -12.57 5.36 -8.91
CA ILE A 119 -13.07 4.49 -7.83
C ILE A 119 -14.59 4.59 -7.73
N GLU A 120 -15.13 5.80 -7.70
CA GLU A 120 -16.57 6.03 -7.59
C GLU A 120 -17.32 5.49 -8.82
N LYS A 121 -16.78 5.69 -10.02
CA LYS A 121 -17.32 5.14 -11.26
C LYS A 121 -17.37 3.61 -11.23
N VAL A 122 -16.31 2.95 -10.78
CA VAL A 122 -16.28 1.48 -10.66
C VAL A 122 -17.31 1.00 -9.63
N LEU A 123 -17.41 1.66 -8.47
CA LEU A 123 -18.39 1.31 -7.44
C LEU A 123 -19.84 1.45 -7.94
N LYS A 124 -20.16 2.55 -8.62
CA LYS A 124 -21.47 2.76 -9.24
C LYS A 124 -21.75 1.72 -10.32
N GLY A 125 -20.74 1.39 -11.13
CA GLY A 125 -20.84 0.33 -12.15
C GLY A 125 -21.17 -1.03 -11.54
N LEU A 126 -20.45 -1.43 -10.49
CA LEU A 126 -20.71 -2.66 -9.75
C LEU A 126 -22.12 -2.65 -9.15
N PHE A 127 -22.52 -1.57 -8.46
CA PHE A 127 -23.84 -1.44 -7.88
C PHE A 127 -24.95 -1.59 -8.94
N ASN A 128 -24.84 -0.87 -10.05
CA ASN A 128 -25.84 -0.91 -11.12
C ASN A 128 -25.92 -2.29 -11.79
N HIS A 129 -24.79 -2.98 -11.94
CA HIS A 129 -24.75 -4.32 -12.50
C HIS A 129 -25.49 -5.31 -11.59
N TYR A 130 -25.14 -5.36 -10.30
CA TYR A 130 -25.76 -6.29 -9.36
C TYR A 130 -27.21 -5.93 -9.01
N SER A 131 -27.58 -4.64 -9.02
CA SER A 131 -28.97 -4.25 -8.75
C SER A 131 -29.94 -4.70 -9.84
N ARG A 132 -29.47 -4.84 -11.09
CA ARG A 132 -30.26 -5.35 -12.22
C ARG A 132 -30.42 -6.86 -12.23
N GLU A 133 -29.58 -7.59 -11.48
CA GLU A 133 -29.66 -9.05 -11.36
C GLU A 133 -30.61 -9.50 -10.23
N VAL A 134 -31.11 -8.56 -9.42
CA VAL A 134 -32.01 -8.80 -8.29
C VAL A 134 -33.48 -8.47 -8.65
N GLU A 135 -33.73 -7.92 -9.85
CA GLU A 135 -35.06 -7.79 -10.48
C GLU A 135 -35.36 -8.99 -11.39
#